data_AF-A0A935FG33-F1
#
_entry.id   AF-A0A935FG33-F1
#
_cell.length_a   1.000
_cell.length_b   1.000
_cell.length_c   1.000
_cell.angle_alpha   90.00
_cell.angle_beta   90.00
_cell.angle_gamma   90.00
#
_symmetry.space_group_name_H-M   'P 1'
#
loop_
_entity.id
_entity.type
_entity.pdbx_description
1 polymer ?
#
loop_
_entity_poly.entity_id
_entity_poly.type
_entity_poly.pdbx_seq_one_letter_code
_entity_poly.pdbx_strand_id
1 'polypeptide(L)'
;MLADGILSYCPLAPAPCTTGQLLAVTAGQTLTPDQAASLYFDPAPGFIGNADFTYTATDNDGNTGNTGTYNIPVVNNPPTVINITTTVPYNAAATAIPPISGSDGDGTITNYTISTIPRLLRAFYCIAH
;
A
#
# COMPACT_ATOMS: atom_id res chain seq x y z
N MET A 1 -13.14 -16.46 8.64
CA MET A 1 -12.77 -15.03 8.55
C MET A 1 -11.34 -15.01 8.03
N LEU A 2 -11.06 -14.23 6.99
CA LEU A 2 -9.67 -14.03 6.55
C LEU A 2 -8.97 -13.27 7.68
N ALA A 3 -7.76 -13.69 8.05
CA ALA A 3 -6.97 -12.99 9.06
C ALA A 3 -6.52 -11.64 8.51
N ASP A 4 -6.46 -10.61 9.35
CA ASP A 4 -6.03 -9.26 8.96
C ASP A 4 -4.52 -9.19 8.67
N GLY A 5 -3.74 -10.08 9.29
CA GLY A 5 -2.29 -10.18 9.16
C GLY A 5 -1.65 -11.01 10.27
N ILE A 6 -0.32 -10.98 10.35
CA ILE A 6 0.49 -11.61 11.39
C ILE A 6 1.20 -10.53 12.21
N LEU A 7 0.92 -10.49 13.51
CA LEU A 7 1.70 -9.72 14.48
C LEU A 7 2.88 -10.58 14.95
N SER A 8 4.10 -10.05 14.90
CA SER A 8 5.33 -10.74 15.30
C SER A 8 6.21 -9.84 16.18
N TYR A 9 7.22 -10.41 16.82
CA TYR A 9 8.21 -9.67 17.62
C TYR A 9 9.63 -10.22 17.42
N CYS A 10 10.64 -9.45 17.79
CA CYS A 10 12.04 -9.91 17.82
C CYS A 10 12.33 -10.57 19.18
N PRO A 11 12.55 -11.90 19.26
CA PRO A 11 12.86 -12.55 20.52
C PRO A 11 14.22 -12.16 21.10
N LEU A 12 15.11 -11.60 20.28
CA LEU A 12 16.47 -11.17 20.66
C LEU A 12 16.54 -9.71 21.13
N ALA A 13 15.42 -8.99 21.14
CA ALA A 13 15.39 -7.58 21.54
C ALA A 13 16.01 -7.38 22.94
N PRO A 14 16.84 -6.35 23.14
CA PRO A 14 17.04 -5.18 22.27
C PRO A 14 18.06 -5.39 21.13
N ALA A 15 18.69 -6.56 21.02
CA ALA A 15 19.51 -6.86 19.85
C ALA A 15 18.63 -6.95 18.60
N PRO A 16 19.10 -6.49 17.42
CA PRO A 16 18.31 -6.49 16.20
C PRO A 16 18.06 -7.92 15.69
N CYS A 17 16.89 -8.14 15.12
CA CYS A 17 16.54 -9.36 14.37
C CYS A 17 16.55 -9.09 12.86
N THR A 18 16.78 -10.15 12.08
CA THR A 18 16.39 -10.21 10.66
C THR A 18 14.98 -10.78 10.52
N THR A 19 14.34 -10.62 9.35
CA THR A 19 12.97 -11.10 9.11
C THR A 19 12.78 -12.59 9.40
N GLY A 20 13.80 -13.42 9.13
CA GLY A 20 13.75 -14.86 9.40
C GLY A 20 13.84 -15.25 10.89
N GLN A 21 14.04 -14.28 11.79
CA GLN A 21 14.17 -14.49 13.23
C GLN A 21 12.96 -13.94 14.02
N LEU A 22 11.98 -13.33 13.34
CA LEU A 22 10.75 -12.86 13.97
C LEU A 22 9.87 -14.04 14.33
N LEU A 23 9.21 -13.96 15.49
CA LEU A 23 8.25 -14.96 15.95
C LEU A 23 6.86 -14.35 16.03
N ALA A 24 5.86 -15.10 15.59
CA ALA A 24 4.46 -14.69 15.69
C ALA A 24 4.04 -14.55 17.16
N VAL A 25 3.32 -13.47 17.46
CA VAL A 25 2.70 -13.25 18.77
C VAL A 25 1.46 -14.14 18.88
N THR A 26 1.33 -14.85 20.00
CA THR A 26 0.10 -15.58 20.34
C THR A 26 -0.72 -14.83 21.39
N ALA A 27 -2.04 -14.89 21.31
CA ALA A 27 -2.91 -14.24 22.30
C ALA A 27 -2.61 -14.75 23.72
N GLY A 28 -2.46 -13.82 24.67
CA GLY A 28 -2.09 -14.12 26.06
C GLY A 28 -0.59 -14.31 26.31
N GLN A 29 0.25 -14.18 25.27
CA GLN A 29 1.70 -14.22 25.44
C GLN A 29 2.20 -13.00 26.22
N THR A 30 3.08 -13.25 27.20
CA THR A 30 3.84 -12.19 27.88
C THR A 30 5.13 -11.90 27.12
N LEU A 31 5.38 -10.63 26.82
CA LEU A 31 6.61 -10.12 26.23
C LEU A 31 7.36 -9.26 27.25
N THR A 32 8.70 -9.24 27.18
CA THR A 32 9.48 -8.24 27.91
C THR A 32 9.25 -6.84 27.33
N PRO A 33 9.59 -5.75 28.05
CA PRO A 33 9.50 -4.41 27.49
C PRO A 33 10.28 -4.24 26.18
N ASP A 34 11.50 -4.80 26.09
CA ASP A 34 12.31 -4.75 24.87
C ASP A 34 11.66 -5.53 23.71
N GLN A 35 11.06 -6.69 24.00
CA GLN A 35 10.34 -7.48 22.99
C GLN A 35 9.07 -6.76 22.51
N ALA A 36 8.30 -6.17 23.42
CA ALA A 36 7.11 -5.39 23.09
C ALA A 36 7.44 -4.10 22.30
N ALA A 37 8.63 -3.53 22.49
CA ALA A 37 9.15 -2.44 21.67
C ALA A 37 9.61 -2.88 20.27
N SER A 38 9.61 -4.19 19.99
CA SER A 38 10.09 -4.80 18.75
C SER A 38 8.99 -5.47 17.93
N LEU A 39 7.75 -4.97 18.01
CA LEU A 39 6.62 -5.52 17.28
C LEU A 39 6.69 -5.20 15.78
N TYR A 40 6.29 -6.17 14.96
CA TYR A 40 6.16 -6.09 13.51
C TYR A 40 4.77 -6.56 13.11
N PHE A 41 4.16 -5.93 12.12
CA PHE A 41 2.89 -6.37 11.56
C PHE A 41 3.03 -6.62 10.06
N ASP A 42 2.67 -7.82 9.62
CA ASP A 42 2.62 -8.22 8.22
C ASP A 42 1.14 -8.39 7.79
N PRO A 43 0.56 -7.44 7.04
CA PRO A 43 -0.84 -7.52 6.63
C PRO A 43 -1.07 -8.71 5.70
N ALA A 44 -2.24 -9.34 5.80
CA ALA A 44 -2.61 -10.38 4.85
C ALA A 44 -2.71 -9.80 3.43
N PRO A 45 -2.30 -10.55 2.38
CA PRO A 45 -2.37 -10.07 1.01
C PRO A 45 -3.77 -9.57 0.63
N GLY A 46 -3.86 -8.31 0.20
CA GLY A 46 -5.11 -7.65 -0.19
C GLY A 46 -5.97 -7.12 0.95
N PHE A 47 -5.53 -7.22 2.21
CA PHE A 47 -6.23 -6.60 3.35
C PHE A 47 -6.13 -5.07 3.28
N ILE A 48 -7.28 -4.40 3.31
CA ILE A 48 -7.42 -2.94 3.42
C ILE A 48 -8.46 -2.69 4.51
N GLY A 49 -8.11 -1.91 5.51
CA GLY A 49 -8.94 -1.69 6.69
C GLY A 49 -8.10 -1.47 7.93
N ASN A 50 -8.72 -1.54 9.11
CA ASN A 50 -8.02 -1.40 10.38
C ASN A 50 -7.81 -2.80 10.99
N ALA A 51 -6.56 -3.14 11.27
CA ALA A 51 -6.22 -4.23 12.17
C ALA A 51 -6.03 -3.66 13.59
N ASP A 52 -6.44 -4.39 14.62
CA ASP A 52 -6.27 -3.95 15.99
C ASP A 52 -6.00 -5.10 16.95
N PHE A 53 -5.34 -4.77 18.06
CA PHE A 53 -5.14 -5.69 19.17
C PHE A 53 -5.14 -4.92 20.50
N THR A 54 -5.46 -5.62 21.58
CA THR A 54 -5.43 -5.06 22.94
C THR A 54 -4.24 -5.55 23.73
N TYR A 55 -3.77 -4.75 24.69
CA TYR A 55 -2.65 -5.12 25.57
C TYR A 55 -2.85 -4.55 26.98
N THR A 56 -2.12 -5.12 27.94
CA THR A 56 -2.01 -4.62 29.33
C THR A 56 -0.53 -4.62 29.72
N ALA A 57 -0.15 -3.81 30.70
CA ALA A 57 1.16 -3.88 31.34
C ALA A 57 1.01 -4.38 32.77
N THR A 58 2.00 -5.11 33.27
CA THR A 58 2.08 -5.55 34.67
C THR A 58 3.34 -4.95 35.29
N ASP A 59 3.21 -4.33 36.47
CA ASP A 59 4.34 -3.71 37.18
C ASP A 59 5.19 -4.75 37.96
N ASN A 60 6.25 -4.29 38.62
CA ASN A 60 7.15 -5.14 39.41
C ASN A 60 6.51 -5.69 40.70
N ASP A 61 5.33 -5.20 41.09
CA ASP A 61 4.56 -5.69 42.24
C ASP A 61 3.49 -6.70 41.80
N GLY A 62 3.39 -6.97 40.49
CA GLY A 62 2.45 -7.93 39.90
C GLY A 62 1.08 -7.34 39.59
N ASN A 63 0.89 -6.03 39.70
CA ASN A 63 -0.39 -5.38 39.39
C ASN A 63 -0.53 -5.18 37.89
N THR A 64 -1.64 -5.64 37.32
CA THR A 64 -1.98 -5.40 35.91
C THR A 64 -2.72 -4.07 35.77
N GLY A 65 -2.26 -3.22 34.85
CA GLY A 65 -2.88 -1.94 34.52
C GLY A 65 -4.15 -2.08 33.67
N ASN A 66 -4.66 -0.94 33.21
CA ASN A 66 -5.80 -0.91 32.29
C ASN A 66 -5.46 -1.51 30.92
N THR A 67 -6.50 -1.92 30.19
CA THR A 67 -6.38 -2.36 28.80
C THR A 67 -6.18 -1.16 27.87
N GLY A 68 -5.18 -1.24 27.00
CA GLY A 68 -4.99 -0.35 25.86
C GLY A 68 -5.37 -1.04 24.54
N THR A 69 -5.71 -0.24 23.53
CA THR A 69 -5.99 -0.71 22.16
C THR A 69 -4.96 -0.12 21.21
N TYR A 70 -4.32 -0.97 20.42
CA TYR A 70 -3.42 -0.57 19.34
C TYR A 70 -4.16 -0.72 18.00
N ASN A 71 -4.14 0.32 17.16
CA ASN A 71 -4.85 0.34 15.88
C ASN A 71 -3.87 0.57 14.72
N ILE A 72 -3.98 -0.27 13.69
CA ILE A 72 -3.11 -0.31 12.50
C ILE A 72 -3.99 -0.11 11.26
N PRO A 73 -4.10 1.12 10.73
CA PRO A 73 -4.77 1.35 9.45
C PRO A 73 -3.89 0.86 8.30
N VAL A 74 -4.40 -0.11 7.53
CA VAL A 74 -3.83 -0.62 6.29
C VAL A 74 -4.56 0.02 5.11
N VAL A 75 -3.82 0.75 4.28
CA VAL A 75 -4.36 1.57 3.18
C VAL A 75 -3.74 1.16 1.84
N ASN A 76 -4.49 1.39 0.76
CA ASN A 76 -4.01 1.25 -0.61
C ASN A 76 -3.58 2.60 -1.18
N ASN A 77 -2.44 2.66 -1.85
CA ASN A 77 -1.92 3.83 -2.54
C ASN A 77 -2.16 3.70 -4.06
N PRO A 78 -3.28 4.21 -4.61
CA PRO A 78 -3.63 3.99 -6.00
C PRO A 78 -2.57 4.53 -6.98
N PRO A 79 -2.49 3.97 -8.21
CA PRO A 79 -1.57 4.47 -9.22
C PRO A 79 -1.77 5.95 -9.54
N THR A 80 -0.66 6.63 -9.83
CA THR A 80 -0.60 8.01 -10.31
C THR A 80 -0.08 8.04 -11.74
N VAL A 81 -0.47 9.06 -12.51
CA VAL A 81 -0.05 9.23 -13.91
C VAL A 81 0.68 10.55 -14.11
N ILE A 82 1.57 10.62 -15.10
CA ILE A 82 2.37 11.81 -15.42
C ILE A 82 1.76 12.56 -16.60
N ASN A 83 1.67 13.89 -16.49
CA ASN A 83 1.31 14.75 -17.62
C ASN A 83 2.46 14.81 -18.64
N ILE A 84 2.18 14.49 -19.90
CA ILE A 84 3.17 14.47 -20.97
C ILE A 84 2.75 15.45 -22.06
N THR A 85 3.65 16.36 -22.39
CA THR A 85 3.49 17.32 -23.50
C THR A 85 4.54 17.02 -24.56
N THR A 86 4.11 16.94 -25.81
CA THR A 86 4.99 16.79 -26.96
C THR A 86 4.51 17.69 -28.10
N THR A 87 5.39 18.02 -29.03
CA THR A 87 5.06 18.80 -30.21
C THR A 87 5.12 17.92 -31.45
N VAL A 88 4.11 18.07 -32.32
CA VAL A 88 4.08 17.44 -33.64
C VAL A 88 3.95 18.57 -34.67
N PRO A 89 4.84 18.67 -35.68
CA PRO A 89 4.73 19.69 -36.72
C PRO A 89 3.39 19.61 -37.46
N TYR A 90 2.83 20.76 -37.85
CA TYR A 90 1.50 20.85 -38.47
C TYR A 90 1.36 20.06 -39.78
N ASN A 91 2.48 19.83 -40.47
CA ASN A 91 2.56 19.13 -41.75
C ASN A 91 3.17 17.72 -41.62
N ALA A 92 3.31 17.20 -40.40
CA ALA A 92 3.83 15.86 -40.19
C ALA A 92 2.82 14.79 -40.63
N ALA A 93 3.33 13.69 -41.18
CA ALA A 93 2.55 12.47 -41.33
C ALA A 93 2.29 11.82 -39.95
N ALA A 94 1.69 10.63 -39.93
CA ALA A 94 1.52 9.84 -38.72
C ALA A 94 2.86 9.72 -37.98
N THR A 95 2.94 10.34 -36.80
CA THR A 95 4.17 10.49 -36.02
C THR A 95 4.02 9.74 -34.71
N ALA A 96 5.01 8.92 -34.36
CA ALA A 96 5.06 8.29 -33.05
C ALA A 96 5.22 9.38 -31.97
N ILE A 97 4.41 9.30 -30.92
CA ILE A 97 4.50 10.19 -29.76
C ILE A 97 5.20 9.47 -28.60
N PRO A 98 5.74 10.20 -27.61
CA PRO A 98 6.29 9.59 -26.41
C PRO A 98 5.26 8.68 -25.71
N PRO A 99 5.70 7.58 -25.10
CA PRO A 99 4.81 6.68 -24.37
C PRO A 99 4.21 7.38 -23.15
N ILE A 100 2.97 7.00 -22.80
CA ILE A 100 2.36 7.37 -21.51
C ILE A 100 3.03 6.60 -20.36
N SER A 101 2.96 7.17 -19.15
CA SER A 101 3.64 6.64 -17.98
C SER A 101 2.87 6.96 -16.69
N GLY A 102 3.00 6.08 -15.71
CA GLY A 102 2.49 6.23 -14.35
C GLY A 102 3.33 5.43 -13.35
N SER A 103 3.07 5.64 -12.07
CA SER A 103 3.72 4.94 -10.96
C SER A 103 2.69 4.46 -9.95
N ASP A 104 2.90 3.27 -9.41
CA ASP A 104 2.14 2.68 -8.32
C ASP A 104 3.12 2.33 -7.19
N GLY A 105 2.88 2.85 -5.99
CA GLY A 105 3.83 2.81 -4.88
C GLY A 105 3.78 1.54 -4.04
N ASP A 106 2.65 0.84 -4.06
CA ASP A 106 2.41 -0.41 -3.35
C ASP A 106 1.96 -1.55 -4.29
N GLY A 107 1.96 -1.31 -5.59
CA GLY A 107 1.49 -2.27 -6.59
C GLY A 107 2.17 -2.19 -7.96
N THR A 108 1.41 -2.55 -8.99
CA THR A 108 1.86 -2.57 -10.38
C THR A 108 0.71 -2.16 -11.30
N ILE A 109 0.99 -1.24 -12.23
CA ILE A 109 0.02 -0.81 -13.23
C ILE A 109 -0.18 -1.92 -14.27
N THR A 110 -1.40 -2.42 -14.41
CA THR A 110 -1.74 -3.49 -15.37
C THR A 110 -2.36 -2.98 -16.67
N ASN A 111 -2.95 -1.78 -16.66
CA ASN A 111 -3.62 -1.20 -17.83
C ASN A 111 -3.68 0.33 -17.77
N TYR A 112 -3.91 0.95 -18.94
CA TYR A 112 -4.25 2.36 -19.08
C TYR A 112 -5.54 2.48 -19.89
N THR A 113 -6.41 3.42 -19.52
CA THR A 113 -7.65 3.71 -20.27
C THR A 113 -7.56 5.10 -20.88
N ILE A 114 -7.78 5.22 -22.19
CA ILE A 114 -7.84 6.51 -22.90
C ILE A 114 -9.28 7.03 -22.84
N SER A 115 -9.57 7.92 -21.89
CA SER A 115 -10.93 8.40 -21.63
C SER A 115 -11.43 9.40 -22.66
N THR A 116 -10.52 10.15 -23.29
CA THR A 116 -10.85 11.14 -24.32
C THR A 116 -9.85 11.05 -25.46
N ILE A 117 -10.32 11.36 -26.67
CA ILE A 117 -9.48 11.47 -27.85
C ILE A 117 -9.44 12.94 -28.31
N PRO A 118 -8.39 13.36 -29.04
CA PRO A 118 -8.41 14.65 -29.72
C PRO A 118 -9.68 14.79 -30.57
N ARG A 119 -10.22 16.00 -30.64
CA ARG A 119 -11.41 16.27 -31.43
C ARG A 119 -11.14 15.87 -32.88
N LEU A 120 -11.96 14.98 -33.43
CA LEU A 120 -11.92 14.68 -34.85
C LEU A 120 -12.36 15.93 -35.63
N LEU A 121 -11.63 16.25 -36.69
CA LEU A 121 -12.16 17.13 -37.73
C LEU A 121 -13.35 16.41 -38.38
N ARG A 122 -14.55 16.97 -38.23
CA ARG A 122 -15.70 16.55 -39.05
C ARG A 122 -15.37 16.95 -40.49
N ALA A 123 -15.03 15.97 -41.33
CA ALA A 123 -14.97 16.20 -42.76
C ALA A 123 -16.36 16.65 -43.22
N PHE A 124 -16.44 17.89 -43.73
CA PHE A 124 -17.66 18.45 -44.28
C PHE A 124 -18.09 17.62 -45.50
N TYR A 125 -19.26 17.00 -45.37
CA TYR A 125 -20.30 16.78 -46.39
C TYR A 125 -19.89 17.06 -47.85
N CYS A 126 -19.70 16.01 -48.66
CA CYS A 126 -19.88 16.13 -50.11
C CYS A 126 -21.39 16.15 -50.40
N ILE A 127 -21.95 17.32 -50.73
CA ILE A 127 -23.25 17.37 -51.43
C ILE A 127 -22.91 17.31 -52.92
N ALA A 128 -23.08 16.15 -53.54
CA ALA A 128 -23.18 16.08 -54.99
C ALA A 128 -24.58 16.60 -55.38
N HIS A 129 -24.61 17.63 -56.23
CA HIS A 129 -25.81 18.02 -56.99
C HIS A 129 -26.05 17.01 -58.12
#